data_AF-A0A356QDY3-F1
#
_entry.id   AF-A0A356QDY3-F1
#
_cell.length_a   1.000
_cell.length_b   1.000
_cell.length_c   1.000
_cell.angle_alpha   90.00
_cell.angle_beta   90.00
_cell.angle_gamma   90.00
#
_symmetry.space_group_name_H-M   'P 1'
#
loop_
_entity.id
_entity.type
_entity.pdbx_description
1 polymer ?
#
loop_
_entity_poly.entity_id
_entity_poly.type
_entity_poly.pdbx_seq_one_letter_code
_entity_poly.pdbx_strand_id
1 'polypeptide(L)'
;MYNTDLPTRAELPSTGKLLRSTLMAAVIAVALLITVVLPAEYAIDPTGAGRLLGLTEMGEIKTQLAEEAELDQANDQAMAQQASQPSASQGIVSDRQSAPVNDADAQTATSEAEIAPQTANSASASDPVAPSLEDSDRVMTDASMALAEALATEEAASQTAQAEEASPWSDEVSFTLTPGEGTEYKLTMQEGAVATFAWVS
;
A
#
# COMPACT_ATOMS: atom_id res chain seq x y z
N MET A 1 -2.13 -50.47 -28.02
CA MET A 1 -2.13 -49.38 -27.02
C MET A 1 -0.70 -48.86 -26.93
N TYR A 2 -0.49 -47.57 -27.14
CA TYR A 2 0.81 -46.94 -26.91
C TYR A 2 0.90 -46.63 -25.41
N ASN A 3 1.64 -47.46 -24.68
CA ASN A 3 2.12 -47.06 -23.35
C ASN A 3 3.30 -46.12 -23.60
N THR A 4 3.17 -44.87 -23.17
CA THR A 4 4.31 -43.97 -23.09
C THR A 4 5.25 -44.53 -22.02
N ASP A 5 6.45 -44.94 -22.41
CA ASP A 5 7.44 -45.49 -21.48
C ASP A 5 7.79 -44.46 -20.40
N LEU A 6 8.01 -44.92 -19.16
CA LEU A 6 8.34 -44.04 -18.03
C LEU A 6 9.65 -43.27 -18.33
N PRO A 7 9.67 -41.94 -18.11
CA PRO A 7 10.87 -41.14 -18.32
C PRO A 7 11.98 -41.65 -17.41
N THR A 8 13.10 -42.02 -18.01
CA THR A 8 14.27 -42.50 -17.25
C THR A 8 15.06 -41.29 -16.75
N ARG A 9 15.84 -41.42 -15.67
CA ARG A 9 16.70 -40.33 -15.14
C ARG A 9 17.64 -39.71 -16.18
N ALA A 10 17.89 -40.39 -17.30
CA ALA A 10 18.65 -39.86 -18.43
C ALA A 10 17.95 -38.69 -19.16
N GLU A 11 16.67 -38.47 -18.92
CA GLU A 11 15.87 -37.39 -19.53
C GLU A 11 15.77 -36.14 -18.65
N LEU A 12 16.30 -36.18 -17.41
CA LEU A 12 16.33 -35.01 -16.54
C LEU A 12 17.43 -34.02 -16.96
N PRO A 13 17.19 -32.70 -16.88
CA PRO A 13 18.23 -31.70 -17.09
C PRO A 13 19.42 -31.98 -16.19
N SER A 14 20.63 -32.09 -16.77
CA SER A 14 21.83 -32.23 -15.96
C SER A 14 22.02 -30.99 -15.08
N THR A 15 22.69 -31.15 -13.94
CA THR A 15 23.00 -30.03 -13.02
C THR A 15 23.68 -28.85 -13.75
N GLY A 16 24.57 -29.14 -14.71
CA GLY A 16 25.19 -28.11 -15.55
C GLY A 16 24.21 -27.38 -16.46
N LYS A 17 23.15 -28.05 -16.94
CA LYS A 17 22.06 -27.42 -17.71
C LYS A 17 21.24 -26.48 -16.82
N LEU A 18 20.91 -26.91 -15.60
CA LEU A 18 20.23 -26.07 -14.61
C LEU A 18 21.06 -24.82 -14.28
N LEU A 19 22.35 -24.99 -14.01
CA LEU A 19 23.25 -23.88 -13.67
C LEU A 19 23.35 -22.85 -14.81
N ARG A 20 23.43 -23.31 -16.05
CA ARG A 20 23.44 -22.41 -17.23
C ARG A 20 22.14 -21.64 -17.37
N SER A 21 20.99 -22.28 -17.14
CA SER A 21 19.70 -21.58 -17.20
C SER A 21 19.55 -20.55 -16.08
N THR A 22 19.97 -20.88 -14.85
CA THR A 22 19.92 -19.94 -13.73
C THR A 22 20.84 -18.75 -13.97
N LEU A 23 22.03 -18.98 -14.53
CA LEU A 23 22.96 -17.90 -14.87
C LEU A 23 22.38 -16.98 -15.96
N MET A 24 21.78 -17.54 -17.01
CA MET A 24 21.11 -16.74 -18.05
C MET A 24 19.93 -15.94 -17.49
N ALA A 25 19.11 -16.56 -16.64
CA ALA A 25 18.02 -15.86 -15.96
C ALA A 25 18.53 -14.70 -15.10
N ALA A 26 19.62 -14.90 -14.35
CA ALA A 26 20.23 -13.84 -13.55
C ALA A 26 20.72 -12.67 -14.42
N VAL A 27 21.32 -12.95 -15.59
CA VAL A 27 21.74 -11.90 -16.53
C VAL A 27 20.53 -11.11 -17.05
N ILE A 28 19.46 -11.79 -17.44
CA ILE A 28 18.22 -11.13 -17.89
C ILE A 28 17.62 -10.29 -16.76
N ALA A 29 17.60 -10.81 -15.53
CA ALA A 29 17.09 -10.09 -14.37
C ALA A 29 17.90 -8.81 -14.11
N VAL A 30 19.23 -8.85 -14.19
CA VAL A 30 20.08 -7.66 -14.06
C VAL A 30 19.84 -6.67 -15.19
N ALA A 31 19.66 -7.15 -16.42
CA ALA A 31 19.32 -6.26 -17.54
C ALA A 31 17.98 -5.55 -17.32
N LEU A 32 16.95 -6.27 -16.87
CA LEU A 32 15.64 -5.67 -16.52
C LEU A 32 15.74 -4.71 -15.34
N LEU A 33 16.54 -5.05 -14.33
CA LEU A 33 16.78 -4.19 -13.18
C LEU A 33 17.32 -2.82 -13.64
N ILE A 34 18.33 -2.83 -14.51
CA ILE A 34 19.03 -1.62 -14.94
C ILE A 34 18.22 -0.80 -15.95
N THR A 35 17.48 -1.46 -16.84
CA THR A 35 16.81 -0.79 -17.98
C THR A 35 15.33 -0.49 -17.76
N VAL A 36 14.67 -1.17 -16.83
CA VAL A 36 13.22 -1.02 -16.59
C VAL A 36 12.94 -0.62 -15.14
N VAL A 37 13.47 -1.37 -14.17
CA VAL A 37 13.13 -1.18 -12.75
C VAL A 37 13.74 0.10 -12.18
N LEU A 38 15.05 0.33 -12.37
CA LEU A 38 15.71 1.54 -11.89
C LEU A 38 15.13 2.83 -12.51
N PRO A 39 14.86 2.90 -13.82
CA PRO A 39 14.20 4.06 -14.41
C PRO A 39 12.80 4.32 -13.85
N ALA A 40 11.95 3.29 -13.77
CA ALA A 40 10.54 3.46 -13.40
C ALA A 40 10.33 3.79 -11.91
N GLU A 41 11.19 3.28 -11.04
CA GLU A 41 11.02 3.43 -9.59
C GLU A 41 11.90 4.52 -9.00
N TYR A 42 13.12 4.70 -9.52
CA TYR A 42 14.11 5.58 -8.90
C TYR A 42 14.58 6.71 -9.82
N ALA A 43 14.02 6.85 -11.02
CA ALA A 43 14.47 7.81 -12.02
C ALA A 43 15.96 7.64 -12.45
N ILE A 44 16.58 6.50 -12.14
CA ILE A 44 17.98 6.24 -12.47
C ILE A 44 18.04 5.45 -13.76
N ASP A 45 18.48 6.08 -14.85
CA ASP A 45 18.60 5.44 -16.17
C ASP A 45 20.04 5.53 -16.71
N PRO A 46 20.91 4.55 -16.40
CA PRO A 46 22.29 4.55 -16.88
C PRO A 46 22.40 4.22 -18.37
N THR A 47 21.36 3.65 -18.97
CA THR A 47 21.35 3.22 -20.37
C THR A 47 20.69 4.21 -21.33
N GLY A 48 19.87 5.13 -20.82
CA GLY A 48 19.05 6.06 -21.60
C GLY A 48 17.77 5.42 -22.19
N ALA A 49 17.58 4.11 -22.04
CA ALA A 49 16.44 3.39 -22.57
C ALA A 49 15.14 3.73 -21.82
N GLY A 50 15.22 3.93 -20.51
CA GLY A 50 14.08 4.31 -19.68
C GLY A 50 13.52 5.67 -20.05
N ARG A 51 14.37 6.64 -20.38
CA ARG A 51 13.96 7.97 -20.85
C ARG A 51 13.30 7.91 -22.23
N LEU A 52 13.81 7.07 -23.13
CA LEU A 52 13.21 6.87 -24.46
C LEU A 52 11.82 6.21 -24.38
N LEU A 53 11.63 5.31 -23.42
CA LEU A 53 10.37 4.62 -23.16
C LEU A 53 9.41 5.42 -22.25
N GLY A 54 9.83 6.58 -21.73
CA GLY A 54 9.05 7.39 -20.80
C GLY A 54 8.93 6.81 -19.38
N LEU A 55 9.70 5.78 -19.04
CA LEU A 55 9.69 5.15 -17.71
C LEU A 55 10.36 6.04 -16.67
N THR A 56 11.44 6.73 -17.03
CA THR A 56 12.18 7.61 -16.11
C THR A 56 11.34 8.78 -15.63
N GLU A 57 10.51 9.37 -16.50
CA GLU A 57 9.63 10.49 -16.16
C GLU A 57 8.62 10.09 -15.06
N MET A 58 8.10 8.87 -15.12
CA MET A 58 7.22 8.34 -14.07
C MET A 58 7.96 8.20 -12.72
N GLY A 59 9.22 7.77 -12.75
CA GLY A 59 10.07 7.70 -11.55
C GLY A 59 10.34 9.08 -10.94
N GLU A 60 10.67 10.08 -11.77
CA GLU A 60 10.97 11.45 -11.33
C GLU A 60 9.76 12.08 -10.61
N ILE A 61 8.54 11.80 -11.08
CA ILE A 61 7.30 12.26 -10.45
C ILE A 61 7.14 11.60 -9.08
N LYS A 62 7.31 10.28 -8.97
CA LYS A 62 7.20 9.57 -7.68
C LYS A 62 8.19 10.11 -6.65
N THR A 63 9.44 10.37 -7.06
CA THR A 63 10.46 10.90 -6.15
C THR A 63 10.12 12.30 -5.66
N GLN A 64 9.57 13.16 -6.53
CA GLN A 64 9.15 14.51 -6.14
C GLN A 64 8.00 14.48 -5.14
N LEU A 65 6.98 13.65 -5.37
CA LEU A 65 5.88 13.51 -4.41
C LEU A 65 6.34 12.95 -3.06
N ALA A 66 7.30 12.02 -3.07
CA ALA A 66 7.87 11.48 -1.84
C ALA A 66 8.62 12.58 -1.04
N GLU A 67 9.44 13.38 -1.73
CA GLU A 67 10.18 14.48 -1.10
C GLU A 67 9.25 15.57 -0.55
N GLU A 68 8.19 15.94 -1.30
CA GLU A 68 7.18 16.89 -0.83
C GLU A 68 6.42 16.37 0.40
N ALA A 69 6.01 15.10 0.39
CA ALA A 69 5.33 14.48 1.51
C ALA A 69 6.21 14.39 2.77
N GLU A 70 7.53 14.21 2.62
CA GLU A 70 8.47 14.24 3.74
C GLU A 70 8.62 15.66 4.30
N LEU A 71 8.66 16.67 3.44
CA LEU A 71 8.79 18.07 3.83
C LEU A 71 7.53 18.55 4.57
N ASP A 72 6.34 18.18 4.09
CA ASP A 72 5.06 18.50 4.74
C ASP A 72 4.97 17.85 6.13
N GLN A 73 5.34 16.57 6.25
CA GLN A 73 5.41 15.90 7.55
C GLN A 73 6.38 16.57 8.54
N ALA A 74 7.51 17.09 8.05
CA ALA A 74 8.46 17.82 8.87
C ALA A 74 7.91 19.19 9.31
N ASN A 75 7.24 19.90 8.40
CA ASN A 75 6.60 21.18 8.69
C ASN A 75 5.45 21.02 9.69
N ASP A 76 4.60 20.00 9.52
CA ASP A 76 3.51 19.70 10.45
C ASP A 76 4.03 19.34 11.85
N GLN A 77 5.11 18.56 11.93
CA GLN A 77 5.78 18.27 13.20
C GLN A 77 6.38 19.53 13.85
N ALA A 78 7.00 20.40 13.07
CA ALA A 78 7.53 21.68 13.57
C ALA A 78 6.41 22.60 14.07
N MET A 79 5.29 22.67 13.35
CA MET A 79 4.10 23.43 13.77
C MET A 79 3.46 22.84 15.05
N ALA A 80 3.37 21.52 15.17
CA ALA A 80 2.87 20.86 16.37
C ALA A 80 3.79 21.08 17.59
N GLN A 81 5.10 21.09 17.39
CA GLN A 81 6.08 21.41 18.44
C GLN A 81 6.00 22.89 18.86
N GLN A 82 5.77 23.80 17.91
CA GLN A 82 5.63 25.23 18.20
C GLN A 82 4.29 25.55 18.89
N ALA A 83 3.23 24.80 18.59
CA ALA A 83 1.94 24.88 19.28
C ALA A 83 1.98 24.31 20.72
N SER A 84 2.96 23.44 21.02
CA SER A 84 3.13 22.81 22.34
C SER A 84 4.10 23.56 23.27
N GLN A 85 4.71 24.67 22.80
CA GLN A 85 5.50 25.53 23.67
C GLN A 85 4.58 26.42 24.51
N PRO A 86 4.74 26.47 25.85
CA PRO A 86 4.03 27.43 26.66
C PRO A 86 4.49 28.83 26.25
N SER A 87 3.54 29.67 25.81
CA SER A 87 3.77 31.10 25.60
C SER A 87 4.18 31.75 26.93
N ALA A 88 5.49 31.77 27.21
CA ALA A 88 6.07 32.56 28.28
C ALA A 88 6.42 33.96 27.74
N SER A 89 5.48 34.88 27.95
CA SER A 89 5.74 36.31 28.19
C SER A 89 6.60 37.07 27.17
N GLN A 90 6.03 37.48 26.02
CA GLN A 90 6.49 38.71 25.38
C GLN A 90 5.65 39.88 25.87
N GLY A 91 6.33 40.72 26.64
CA GLY A 91 5.80 41.84 27.36
C GLY A 91 5.24 42.95 26.48
N ILE A 92 4.42 43.72 27.19
CA ILE A 92 3.64 44.89 26.83
C ILE A 92 4.57 46.07 26.41
N VAL A 93 4.01 46.94 25.55
CA VAL A 93 4.33 48.36 25.23
C VAL A 93 5.54 48.75 24.35
N SER A 94 5.24 49.33 23.18
CA SER A 94 5.62 50.70 22.78
C SER A 94 4.90 51.04 21.46
N ASP A 95 3.71 51.62 21.47
CA ASP A 95 3.47 53.06 21.26
C ASP A 95 4.24 53.66 20.06
N ARG A 96 3.54 53.86 18.92
CA ARG A 96 3.45 55.15 18.20
C ARG A 96 2.70 55.06 16.86
N GLN A 97 1.47 55.56 16.90
CA GLN A 97 0.83 56.47 15.95
C GLN A 97 1.72 57.02 14.81
N SER A 98 1.29 56.83 13.55
CA SER A 98 0.97 57.90 12.56
C SER A 98 0.88 57.33 11.14
N ALA A 99 -0.35 57.24 10.61
CA ALA A 99 -0.59 57.36 9.18
C ALA A 99 -0.50 58.85 8.78
N PRO A 100 -0.16 59.17 7.52
CA PRO A 100 -1.08 60.02 6.79
C PRO A 100 -1.39 59.51 5.39
N VAL A 101 -2.68 59.69 5.10
CA VAL A 101 -3.39 59.69 3.83
C VAL A 101 -2.72 60.57 2.77
N ASN A 102 -2.76 60.12 1.51
CA ASN A 102 -2.58 60.98 0.35
C ASN A 102 -3.82 60.82 -0.54
N ASP A 103 -4.69 61.83 -0.48
CA ASP A 103 -5.69 62.14 -1.50
C ASP A 103 -5.02 62.88 -2.66
N ALA A 104 -5.52 62.63 -3.88
CA ALA A 104 -5.46 63.42 -5.13
C ALA A 104 -5.20 62.45 -6.30
N ASP A 105 -5.89 62.47 -7.44
CA ASP A 105 -7.07 63.17 -7.95
C ASP A 105 -7.31 62.58 -9.35
N ALA A 106 -8.58 62.55 -9.79
CA ALA A 106 -9.03 62.60 -11.21
C ALA A 106 -8.57 61.48 -12.19
N GLN A 107 -9.38 60.95 -13.12
CA GLN A 107 -10.58 61.45 -13.78
C GLN A 107 -11.21 60.33 -14.64
N THR A 108 -12.55 60.26 -14.62
CA THR A 108 -13.48 60.06 -15.75
C THR A 108 -13.09 59.19 -16.95
N ALA A 109 -13.90 58.17 -17.25
CA ALA A 109 -14.83 58.23 -18.39
C ALA A 109 -15.80 57.04 -18.40
N THR A 110 -17.07 57.38 -18.22
CA THR A 110 -18.27 56.61 -18.54
C THR A 110 -18.31 56.25 -20.03
N SER A 111 -18.66 55.01 -20.35
CA SER A 111 -19.47 54.67 -21.52
C SER A 111 -20.25 53.39 -21.24
N GLU A 112 -21.52 53.63 -20.89
CA GLU A 112 -22.64 52.70 -20.88
C GLU A 112 -23.08 52.30 -22.30
N ALA A 113 -24.00 51.32 -22.33
CA ALA A 113 -24.78 50.73 -23.43
C ALA A 113 -24.24 49.35 -23.88
N GLU A 114 -24.65 48.23 -23.24
CA GLU A 114 -25.95 47.54 -23.35
C GLU A 114 -26.14 46.94 -24.75
N ILE A 115 -26.31 45.63 -24.97
CA ILE A 115 -27.55 44.83 -24.89
C ILE A 115 -27.12 43.33 -24.97
N ALA A 116 -27.20 42.53 -23.90
CA ALA A 116 -28.28 41.60 -23.49
C ALA A 116 -28.19 40.17 -24.13
N PRO A 117 -28.97 39.17 -23.68
CA PRO A 117 -28.56 38.18 -22.68
C PRO A 117 -28.72 36.72 -23.17
N GLN A 118 -28.11 35.76 -22.47
CA GLN A 118 -28.45 34.32 -22.51
C GLN A 118 -27.48 33.63 -21.52
N THR A 119 -27.84 32.72 -20.62
CA THR A 119 -29.09 32.09 -20.18
C THR A 119 -28.64 31.21 -19.00
N ALA A 120 -29.40 31.25 -17.90
CA ALA A 120 -29.57 30.16 -16.93
C ALA A 120 -28.33 29.65 -16.15
N ASN A 121 -28.43 29.15 -14.94
CA ASN A 121 -29.32 29.30 -13.79
C ASN A 121 -28.66 28.43 -12.70
N SER A 122 -28.88 28.78 -11.43
CA SER A 122 -28.72 27.94 -10.24
C SER A 122 -27.29 27.56 -9.82
N ALA A 123 -26.69 28.17 -8.79
CA ALA A 123 -27.05 28.11 -7.36
C ALA A 123 -26.93 26.69 -6.77
N SER A 124 -25.98 26.50 -5.85
CA SER A 124 -26.32 26.11 -4.48
C SER A 124 -25.11 26.28 -3.55
N ALA A 125 -25.39 26.87 -2.40
CA ALA A 125 -24.50 27.11 -1.29
C ALA A 125 -24.54 25.95 -0.28
N SER A 126 -23.59 25.98 0.67
CA SER A 126 -23.77 25.84 2.14
C SER A 126 -22.90 24.78 2.82
N ASP A 127 -22.03 25.30 3.70
CA ASP A 127 -21.65 24.89 5.07
C ASP A 127 -21.10 23.49 5.45
N PRO A 128 -20.03 23.45 6.29
CA PRO A 128 -19.59 22.29 7.06
C PRO A 128 -19.96 22.37 8.55
N VAL A 129 -20.49 21.29 9.15
CA VAL A 129 -20.55 21.12 10.62
C VAL A 129 -20.45 19.62 10.97
N ALA A 130 -19.47 19.28 11.82
CA ALA A 130 -19.41 18.04 12.58
C ALA A 130 -20.16 18.17 13.91
N PRO A 131 -20.46 17.06 14.60
CA PRO A 131 -20.18 17.05 16.03
C PRO A 131 -19.60 15.73 16.58
N SER A 132 -18.85 15.94 17.66
CA SER A 132 -17.99 15.06 18.45
C SER A 132 -18.73 13.98 19.27
N LEU A 133 -18.00 12.92 19.62
CA LEU A 133 -18.38 11.94 20.64
C LEU A 133 -17.90 12.40 22.03
N GLU A 134 -18.81 12.43 22.98
CA GLU A 134 -18.55 12.63 24.41
C GLU A 134 -18.19 11.30 25.10
N ASP A 135 -17.50 11.46 26.23
CA ASP A 135 -17.49 10.58 27.40
C ASP A 135 -16.40 9.49 27.48
N SER A 136 -15.25 9.94 27.99
CA SER A 136 -14.32 9.12 28.76
C SER A 136 -14.60 9.31 30.25
N ASP A 137 -15.31 8.39 30.89
CA ASP A 137 -15.22 8.24 32.35
C ASP A 137 -15.58 6.81 32.79
N ARG A 138 -14.54 5.98 32.94
CA ARG A 138 -14.38 5.02 34.06
C ARG A 138 -13.11 4.21 33.89
N VAL A 139 -12.04 4.83 34.37
CA VAL A 139 -10.82 4.17 34.80
C VAL A 139 -11.08 3.48 36.16
N MET A 140 -10.32 2.42 36.45
CA MET A 140 -10.08 1.81 37.77
C MET A 140 -11.14 0.85 38.34
N THR A 141 -11.10 -0.42 37.90
CA THR A 141 -11.15 -1.55 38.86
C THR A 141 -10.28 -2.75 38.49
N ASP A 142 -9.62 -2.79 37.33
CA ASP A 142 -9.04 -4.06 36.86
C ASP A 142 -7.51 -4.19 36.94
N ALA A 143 -6.80 -3.14 37.37
CA ALA A 143 -5.33 -3.12 37.33
C ALA A 143 -4.66 -4.12 38.31
N SER A 144 -5.40 -4.70 39.25
CA SER A 144 -4.86 -5.68 40.21
C SER A 144 -5.27 -7.13 39.93
N MET A 145 -6.30 -7.36 39.11
CA MET A 145 -6.68 -8.71 38.65
C MET A 145 -6.00 -9.05 37.31
N ALA A 146 -5.65 -8.03 36.51
CA ALA A 146 -4.94 -8.20 35.25
C ALA A 146 -3.49 -8.70 35.41
N LEU A 147 -2.80 -8.42 36.52
CA LEU A 147 -1.41 -8.90 36.69
C LEU A 147 -1.33 -10.38 37.11
N ALA A 148 -2.36 -10.89 37.79
CA ALA A 148 -2.47 -12.32 38.09
C ALA A 148 -2.99 -13.12 36.88
N GLU A 149 -3.86 -12.52 36.05
CA GLU A 149 -4.32 -13.13 34.80
C GLU A 149 -3.26 -13.06 33.68
N ALA A 150 -2.38 -12.06 33.67
CA ALA A 150 -1.27 -11.96 32.72
C ALA A 150 -0.21 -13.05 32.91
N LEU A 151 0.16 -13.38 34.15
CA LEU A 151 1.17 -14.42 34.42
C LEU A 151 0.63 -15.85 34.21
N ALA A 152 -0.69 -16.06 34.38
CA ALA A 152 -1.32 -17.32 34.01
C ALA A 152 -1.58 -17.44 32.48
N THR A 153 -1.73 -16.30 31.79
CA THR A 153 -1.87 -16.27 30.33
C THR A 153 -0.53 -16.42 29.61
N GLU A 154 0.59 -16.00 30.20
CA GLU A 154 1.93 -16.24 29.59
C GLU A 154 2.37 -17.71 29.65
N GLU A 155 1.97 -18.47 30.69
CA GLU A 155 2.24 -19.92 30.75
C GLU A 155 1.26 -20.74 29.89
N ALA A 156 0.06 -20.22 29.62
CA ALA A 156 -0.88 -20.82 28.66
C ALA A 156 -0.58 -20.45 27.19
N ALA A 157 -0.02 -19.26 26.92
CA ALA A 157 0.29 -18.81 25.55
C ALA A 157 1.55 -19.46 24.98
N SER A 158 2.47 -19.94 25.82
CA SER A 158 3.62 -20.73 25.36
C SER A 158 3.31 -22.22 25.18
N GLN A 159 2.09 -22.67 25.50
CA GLN A 159 1.64 -24.05 25.26
C GLN A 159 0.52 -24.17 24.21
N THR A 160 -0.04 -23.06 23.73
CA THR A 160 -0.92 -23.04 22.52
C THR A 160 -0.18 -22.65 21.24
N ALA A 161 1.04 -22.12 21.30
CA ALA A 161 1.84 -21.80 20.11
C ALA A 161 2.65 -23.00 19.54
N GLN A 162 2.50 -24.20 20.11
CA GLN A 162 3.14 -25.43 19.63
C GLN A 162 2.13 -26.56 19.36
N ALA A 163 0.87 -26.18 19.10
CA ALA A 163 -0.18 -27.06 18.60
C ALA A 163 -1.05 -26.33 17.56
N GLU A 164 -0.41 -25.58 16.66
CA GLU A 164 -1.00 -25.33 15.35
C GLU A 164 -0.33 -26.31 14.39
N GLU A 165 -0.71 -27.58 14.56
CA GLU A 165 -0.49 -28.58 13.53
C GLU A 165 -1.09 -28.00 12.25
N ALA A 166 -0.26 -27.90 11.20
CA ALA A 166 -0.74 -27.62 9.87
C ALA A 166 -1.89 -28.59 9.59
N SER A 167 -3.12 -28.08 9.60
CA SER A 167 -4.28 -28.89 9.29
C SER A 167 -4.01 -29.54 7.93
N PRO A 168 -3.99 -30.89 7.83
CA PRO A 168 -3.66 -31.53 6.58
C PRO A 168 -4.69 -31.09 5.55
N TRP A 169 -4.23 -30.42 4.49
CA TRP A 169 -5.10 -29.96 3.41
C TRP A 169 -5.90 -31.16 2.89
N SER A 170 -7.24 -31.04 2.89
CA SER A 170 -8.18 -32.06 2.42
C SER A 170 -9.00 -31.51 1.27
N ASP A 171 -9.20 -32.31 0.23
CA ASP A 171 -10.05 -31.99 -0.92
C ASP A 171 -11.11 -33.10 -1.08
N GLU A 172 -12.36 -32.71 -1.32
CA GLU A 172 -13.48 -33.63 -1.54
C GLU A 172 -14.17 -33.28 -2.86
N VAL A 173 -14.23 -34.25 -3.77
CA VAL A 173 -14.80 -34.06 -5.10
C VAL A 173 -15.90 -35.09 -5.35
N SER A 174 -17.11 -34.61 -5.62
CA SER A 174 -18.27 -35.44 -5.95
C SER A 174 -18.47 -35.53 -7.46
N PHE A 175 -18.73 -36.74 -7.96
CA PHE A 175 -19.04 -36.99 -9.37
C PHE A 175 -20.39 -37.68 -9.52
N THR A 176 -21.17 -37.28 -10.51
CA THR A 176 -22.42 -37.97 -10.89
C THR A 176 -22.20 -38.66 -12.22
N LEU A 177 -22.25 -39.99 -12.24
CA LEU A 177 -21.99 -40.81 -13.42
C LEU A 177 -23.27 -41.48 -13.92
N THR A 178 -23.44 -41.51 -15.23
CA THR A 178 -24.50 -42.27 -15.90
C THR A 178 -24.13 -43.77 -15.94
N PRO A 179 -25.07 -44.72 -16.00
CA PRO A 179 -24.71 -46.14 -16.10
C PRO A 179 -23.79 -46.45 -17.28
N GLY A 180 -22.61 -47.00 -16.98
CA GLY A 180 -21.57 -47.31 -17.96
C GLY A 180 -20.54 -46.20 -18.19
N GLU A 181 -20.65 -45.07 -17.49
CA GLU A 181 -19.70 -43.96 -17.52
C GLU A 181 -18.62 -44.11 -16.42
N GLY A 182 -17.40 -43.68 -16.70
CA GLY A 182 -16.28 -43.66 -15.75
C GLY A 182 -15.64 -42.27 -15.69
N THR A 183 -15.06 -41.92 -14.54
CA THR A 183 -14.30 -40.68 -14.35
C THR A 183 -12.87 -41.00 -13.90
N GLU A 184 -11.90 -40.25 -14.42
CA GLU A 184 -10.50 -40.29 -14.00
C GLU A 184 -10.12 -38.97 -13.32
N TYR A 185 -9.53 -39.06 -12.14
CA TYR A 185 -9.01 -37.90 -11.40
C TYR A 185 -7.48 -37.98 -11.31
N LYS A 186 -6.79 -36.88 -11.62
CA LYS A 186 -5.33 -36.81 -11.64
C LYS A 186 -4.83 -35.82 -10.59
N LEU A 187 -4.04 -36.32 -9.65
CA LEU A 187 -3.41 -35.54 -8.60
C LEU A 187 -1.92 -35.28 -8.94
N THR A 188 -1.48 -34.03 -8.83
CA THR A 188 -0.06 -33.66 -8.97
C THR A 188 0.50 -33.31 -7.59
N MET A 189 1.63 -33.91 -7.20
CA MET A 189 2.22 -33.74 -5.87
C MET A 189 3.72 -33.46 -5.96
N GLN A 190 4.27 -32.88 -4.91
CA GLN A 190 5.72 -32.70 -4.75
C GLN A 190 6.41 -34.04 -4.49
N GLU A 191 7.71 -34.15 -4.80
CA GLU A 191 8.49 -35.36 -4.57
C GLU A 191 8.55 -35.70 -3.07
N GLY A 192 8.19 -36.94 -2.72
CA GLY A 192 8.13 -37.41 -1.32
C GLY A 192 6.81 -37.09 -0.58
N ALA A 193 5.88 -36.38 -1.21
CA ALA A 193 4.55 -36.16 -0.62
C ALA A 193 3.69 -37.44 -0.71
N VAL A 194 2.88 -37.68 0.33
CA VAL A 194 2.01 -38.86 0.44
C VAL A 194 0.55 -38.40 0.46
N ALA A 195 -0.27 -38.96 -0.44
CA ALA A 195 -1.72 -38.73 -0.44
C ALA A 195 -2.44 -39.88 0.25
N THR A 196 -3.37 -39.54 1.14
CA THR A 196 -4.35 -40.48 1.69
C THR A 196 -5.69 -40.19 1.05
N PHE A 197 -6.39 -41.21 0.54
CA PHE A 197 -7.69 -41.06 -0.10
C PHE A 197 -8.68 -42.10 0.42
N ALA A 198 -9.96 -41.74 0.38
CA ALA A 198 -11.08 -42.64 0.68
C ALA A 198 -12.14 -42.47 -0.39
N TRP A 199 -12.78 -43.58 -0.79
CA TRP A 199 -13.90 -43.58 -1.74
C TRP A 199 -15.18 -43.88 -0.99
N VAL A 200 -16.20 -43.06 -1.21
CA VAL A 200 -17.55 -43.29 -0.73
C VAL A 200 -18.46 -43.35 -1.95
N SER A 201 -19.28 -44.41 -2.05
CA SER A 201 -20.19 -44.69 -3.16
C SER A 201 -21.64 -44.44 -2.81
#